data_AF-A0A7Y5CL71-F1
#
_entry.id   AF-A0A7Y5CL71-F1
#
_cell.length_a   1.000
_cell.length_b   1.000
_cell.length_c   1.000
_cell.angle_alpha   90.00
_cell.angle_beta   90.00
_cell.angle_gamma   90.00
#
_symmetry.space_group_name_H-M   'P 1'
#
loop_
_entity.id
_entity.type
_entity.pdbx_description
1 polymer ?
#
loop_
_entity_poly.entity_id
_entity_poly.type
_entity_poly.pdbx_seq_one_letter_code
_entity_poly.pdbx_strand_id
1 'polypeptide(L)'
;MRKLVGLPIIRPEQQRDVKVNAHLTLGFIYYELGYYREAISHLRNIPVNHKDYPRALLVRSWSSIKMNDFQSAVITLNELIKKFDDSEYGEEAHFLLGQSYLKLEFYDFAVQEYDYIIRKYPEGNNVADRVALVELGLREQQKALEQLKVQLLVLESKLIDSIRLDGAGQVPKYIQDHYDHLAKSRDDLVDSMLAERRIFEEVSQKVEQVRSDITRMESRRHWRAYAEYGKARALFLKGMPR
;
A
#
# COMPACT_ATOMS: atom_id res chain seq x y z
N MET A 1 29.61 -38.86 31.17
CA MET A 1 29.98 -37.63 30.42
C MET A 1 28.85 -37.27 29.47
N ARG A 2 28.09 -36.20 29.74
CA ARG A 2 27.05 -35.69 28.82
C ARG A 2 27.76 -35.12 27.58
N LYS A 3 27.48 -35.68 26.41
CA LYS A 3 27.92 -35.12 25.12
C LYS A 3 27.39 -33.70 25.01
N LEU A 4 28.30 -32.74 24.84
CA LEU A 4 27.99 -31.39 24.41
C LEU A 4 27.14 -31.51 23.14
N VAL A 5 25.88 -31.10 23.23
CA VAL A 5 25.00 -30.93 22.07
C VAL A 5 25.69 -29.86 21.21
N GLY A 6 26.30 -30.29 20.11
CA GLY A 6 26.87 -29.38 19.13
C GLY A 6 25.76 -28.46 18.64
N LEU A 7 25.85 -27.18 18.98
CA LEU A 7 25.03 -26.15 18.36
C LEU A 7 25.20 -26.30 16.83
N PRO A 8 24.12 -26.19 16.05
CA PRO A 8 24.21 -26.31 14.60
C PRO A 8 25.29 -25.33 14.10
N ILE A 9 26.20 -25.81 13.24
CA ILE A 9 27.22 -25.00 12.60
C ILE A 9 26.48 -24.06 11.64
N ILE A 10 26.02 -22.93 12.15
CA ILE A 10 25.43 -21.87 11.35
C ILE A 10 26.56 -21.31 10.49
N ARG A 11 26.37 -21.29 9.17
CA ARG A 11 27.37 -20.71 8.26
C ARG A 11 27.62 -19.25 8.67
N PRO A 12 28.86 -18.73 8.57
CA PRO A 12 29.18 -17.37 9.04
C PRO A 12 28.24 -16.28 8.48
N GLU A 13 27.76 -16.44 7.25
CA GLU A 13 26.77 -15.56 6.62
C GLU A 13 25.40 -15.63 7.30
N GLN A 14 24.88 -16.84 7.52
CA GLN A 14 23.64 -17.05 8.26
C GLN A 14 23.73 -16.55 9.71
N GLN A 15 24.91 -16.65 10.33
CA GLN A 15 25.13 -16.15 11.69
C GLN A 15 25.11 -14.61 11.73
N ARG A 16 25.64 -13.94 10.69
CA ARG A 16 25.56 -12.50 10.52
C ARG A 16 24.11 -12.06 10.33
N ASP A 17 23.36 -12.74 9.49
CA ASP A 17 21.95 -12.41 9.21
C ASP A 17 21.07 -12.56 10.47
N VAL A 18 21.24 -13.67 11.21
CA VAL A 18 20.53 -13.88 12.48
C VAL A 18 20.87 -12.79 13.49
N LYS A 19 22.14 -12.38 13.58
CA LYS A 19 22.56 -11.31 14.49
C LYS A 19 21.96 -9.96 14.09
N VAL A 20 21.98 -9.62 12.81
CA VAL A 20 21.40 -8.36 12.30
C VAL A 20 19.89 -8.32 12.57
N ASN A 21 19.18 -9.41 12.27
CA ASN A 21 17.75 -9.53 12.55
C ASN A 21 17.45 -9.41 14.05
N ALA A 22 18.26 -10.03 14.92
CA ALA A 22 18.10 -9.91 16.37
C ALA A 22 18.27 -8.45 16.85
N HIS A 23 19.28 -7.73 16.35
CA HIS A 23 19.44 -6.30 16.64
C HIS A 23 18.26 -5.47 16.15
N LEU A 24 17.72 -5.78 14.97
CA LEU A 24 16.55 -5.10 14.40
C LEU A 24 15.32 -5.30 15.29
N THR A 25 15.00 -6.55 15.60
CA THR A 25 13.86 -6.92 16.42
C THR A 25 13.96 -6.32 17.82
N LEU A 26 15.12 -6.45 18.49
CA LEU A 26 15.32 -5.85 19.81
C LEU A 26 15.22 -4.33 19.77
N GLY A 27 15.82 -3.70 18.76
CA GLY A 27 15.74 -2.26 18.55
C GLY A 27 14.31 -1.75 18.49
N PHE A 28 13.45 -2.42 17.72
CA PHE A 28 12.04 -2.06 17.61
C PHE A 28 11.26 -2.36 18.88
N ILE A 29 11.47 -3.53 19.52
CA ILE A 29 10.80 -3.85 20.79
C ILE A 29 11.14 -2.83 21.87
N TYR A 30 12.42 -2.46 22.01
CA TYR A 30 12.82 -1.46 22.99
C TYR A 30 12.21 -0.08 22.69
N TYR A 31 12.08 0.29 21.42
CA TYR A 31 11.39 1.52 21.03
C TYR A 31 9.92 1.52 21.47
N GLU A 32 9.18 0.44 21.15
CA GLU A 32 7.77 0.30 21.53
C GLU A 32 7.57 0.30 23.06
N LEU A 33 8.52 -0.27 23.80
CA LEU A 33 8.51 -0.26 25.27
C LEU A 33 8.97 1.07 25.88
N GLY A 34 9.39 2.05 25.08
CA GLY A 34 9.87 3.36 25.54
C GLY A 34 11.33 3.37 26.03
N TYR A 35 12.06 2.27 25.91
CA TYR A 35 13.48 2.16 26.23
C TYR A 35 14.34 2.69 25.07
N TYR A 36 14.26 4.00 24.84
CA TYR A 36 14.78 4.65 23.64
C TYR A 36 16.31 4.56 23.49
N ARG A 37 17.06 4.56 24.60
CA ARG A 37 18.53 4.48 24.57
C ARG A 37 18.98 3.09 24.12
N GLU A 38 18.33 2.06 24.64
CA GLU A 38 18.55 0.66 24.29
C GLU A 38 18.16 0.41 22.83
N ALA A 39 17.01 0.96 22.40
CA ALA A 39 16.59 0.92 21.00
C ALA A 39 17.68 1.46 20.07
N ILE A 40 18.23 2.66 20.36
CA ILE A 40 19.32 3.26 19.58
C ILE A 40 20.55 2.37 19.58
N SER A 41 20.93 1.81 20.73
CA SER A 41 22.10 0.92 20.86
C SER A 41 21.99 -0.29 19.92
N HIS A 42 20.84 -0.96 19.90
CA HIS A 42 20.63 -2.10 19.00
C HIS A 42 20.58 -1.67 17.53
N LEU A 43 19.84 -0.61 17.20
CA LEU A 43 19.67 -0.15 15.82
C LEU A 43 20.95 0.43 15.19
N ARG A 44 21.94 0.86 15.99
CA ARG A 44 23.27 1.25 15.48
C ARG A 44 24.06 0.08 14.88
N ASN A 45 23.69 -1.17 15.22
CA ASN A 45 24.36 -2.35 14.70
C ASN A 45 23.81 -2.83 13.35
N ILE A 46 22.82 -2.14 12.78
CA ILE A 46 22.27 -2.48 11.46
C ILE A 46 23.21 -1.99 10.37
N PRO A 47 23.69 -2.88 9.46
CA PRO A 47 24.58 -2.50 8.37
C PRO A 47 23.92 -1.54 7.36
N VAL A 48 24.70 -0.62 6.79
CA VAL A 48 24.21 0.39 5.81
C VAL A 48 23.57 -0.24 4.58
N ASN A 49 24.06 -1.40 4.15
CA ASN A 49 23.57 -2.15 2.99
C ASN A 49 22.37 -3.05 3.32
N HIS A 50 21.92 -3.10 4.57
CA HIS A 50 20.76 -3.88 4.95
C HIS A 50 19.47 -3.20 4.47
N LYS A 51 18.50 -3.97 3.95
CA LYS A 51 17.24 -3.44 3.42
C LYS A 51 16.46 -2.57 4.44
N ASP A 52 16.52 -2.93 5.71
CA ASP A 52 15.83 -2.22 6.81
C ASP A 52 16.68 -1.10 7.43
N TYR A 53 17.85 -0.78 6.87
CA TYR A 53 18.70 0.30 7.39
C TYR A 53 18.01 1.67 7.41
N PRO A 54 17.26 2.10 6.36
CA PRO A 54 16.52 3.36 6.39
C PRO A 54 15.48 3.39 7.52
N ARG A 55 14.75 2.27 7.70
CA ARG A 55 13.80 2.11 8.79
C ARG A 55 14.48 2.18 10.17
N ALA A 56 15.64 1.56 10.32
CA ALA A 56 16.43 1.63 11.54
C ALA A 56 16.91 3.07 11.84
N LEU A 57 17.31 3.84 10.83
CA LEU A 57 17.63 5.27 10.98
C LEU A 57 16.42 6.08 11.43
N LEU A 58 15.24 5.82 10.84
CA LEU A 58 14.02 6.51 11.21
C LEU A 58 13.65 6.26 12.69
N VAL A 59 13.64 5.00 13.12
CA VAL A 59 13.32 4.65 14.51
C VAL A 59 14.38 5.20 15.49
N ARG A 60 15.67 5.19 15.13
CA ARG A 60 16.71 5.85 15.94
C ARG A 60 16.47 7.35 16.11
N SER A 61 15.99 8.00 15.05
CA SER A 61 15.67 9.43 15.07
C SER A 61 14.48 9.70 15.99
N TRP A 62 13.43 8.89 15.87
CA TRP A 62 12.29 8.92 16.79
C TRP A 62 12.70 8.71 18.25
N SER A 63 13.51 7.69 18.54
CA SER A 63 14.07 7.45 19.88
C SER A 63 14.79 8.68 20.42
N SER A 64 15.60 9.34 19.59
CA SER A 64 16.36 10.54 19.98
C SER A 64 15.40 11.71 20.28
N ILE A 65 14.40 11.93 19.43
CA ILE A 65 13.34 12.95 19.62
C ILE A 65 12.56 12.70 20.92
N LYS A 66 12.18 11.45 21.20
CA LYS A 66 11.47 11.09 22.45
C LYS A 66 12.31 11.32 23.70
N MET A 67 13.63 11.31 23.57
CA MET A 67 14.58 11.67 24.62
C MET A 67 14.89 13.18 24.67
N ASN A 68 14.26 14.01 23.83
CA ASN A 68 14.59 15.41 23.60
C ASN A 68 16.03 15.66 23.11
N ASP A 69 16.70 14.64 22.59
CA ASP A 69 18.01 14.76 21.94
C ASP A 69 17.83 15.08 20.45
N PHE A 70 17.42 16.33 20.20
CA PHE A 70 17.15 16.80 18.84
C PHE A 70 18.42 16.91 18.00
N GLN A 71 19.60 17.06 18.61
CA GLN A 71 20.87 17.11 17.87
C GLN A 71 21.21 15.75 17.27
N SER A 72 21.12 14.66 18.05
CA SER A 72 21.31 13.30 17.53
C SER A 72 20.26 12.93 16.48
N ALA A 73 19.02 13.40 16.65
CA ALA A 73 17.96 13.23 15.66
C ALA A 73 18.34 13.89 14.33
N VAL A 74 18.77 15.16 14.33
CA VAL A 74 19.21 15.89 13.14
C VAL A 74 20.32 15.15 12.40
N ILE A 75 21.32 14.62 13.10
CA ILE A 75 22.43 13.86 12.48
C ILE A 75 21.89 12.60 11.79
N THR A 76 21.05 11.83 12.48
CA THR A 76 20.52 10.55 11.98
C THR A 76 19.55 10.76 10.81
N LEU A 77 18.72 11.80 10.87
CA LEU A 77 17.77 12.17 9.81
C LEU A 77 18.49 12.67 8.55
N ASN A 78 19.53 13.49 8.70
CA ASN A 78 20.36 13.91 7.57
C ASN A 78 21.05 12.71 6.88
N GLU A 79 21.48 11.70 7.64
CA GLU A 79 21.99 10.47 7.05
C GLU A 79 20.92 9.73 6.24
N LEU A 80 19.70 9.64 6.78
CA LEU A 80 18.56 9.01 6.11
C LEU A 80 18.25 9.72 4.80
N ILE A 81 18.04 11.04 4.83
CA ILE A 81 17.72 11.85 3.65
C ILE A 81 18.85 11.75 2.61
N LYS A 82 20.11 11.94 3.02
CA LYS A 82 21.24 11.91 2.08
C LYS A 82 21.35 10.61 1.28
N LYS A 83 20.99 9.48 1.87
CA LYS A 83 21.16 8.15 1.26
C LYS A 83 19.87 7.55 0.72
N PHE A 84 18.72 7.97 1.25
CA PHE A 84 17.43 7.29 1.08
C PHE A 84 16.24 8.27 0.97
N ASP A 85 16.46 9.47 0.42
CA ASP A 85 15.39 10.48 0.21
C ASP A 85 14.18 9.95 -0.59
N ASP A 86 14.43 9.07 -1.56
CA ASP A 86 13.39 8.45 -2.39
C ASP A 86 12.71 7.24 -1.73
N SER A 87 13.11 6.85 -0.51
CA SER A 87 12.47 5.76 0.22
C SER A 87 11.11 6.18 0.80
N GLU A 88 10.30 5.20 1.23
CA GLU A 88 9.03 5.44 1.93
C GLU A 88 9.17 6.26 3.23
N TYR A 89 10.39 6.46 3.73
CA TYR A 89 10.71 7.20 4.94
C TYR A 89 11.20 8.64 4.68
N GLY A 90 11.40 9.03 3.41
CA GLY A 90 11.98 10.32 3.05
C GLY A 90 11.13 11.50 3.52
N GLU A 91 9.82 11.46 3.24
CA GLU A 91 8.88 12.51 3.66
C GLU A 91 8.81 12.66 5.18
N GLU A 92 8.74 11.54 5.88
CA GLU A 92 8.72 11.53 7.34
C GLU A 92 10.04 12.06 7.90
N ALA A 93 11.17 11.69 7.30
CA ALA A 93 12.48 12.16 7.73
C ALA A 93 12.62 13.68 7.58
N HIS A 94 12.22 14.26 6.45
CA HIS A 94 12.18 15.71 6.25
C HIS A 94 11.26 16.40 7.27
N PHE A 95 10.09 15.82 7.53
CA PHE A 95 9.15 16.37 8.50
C PHE A 95 9.71 16.38 9.93
N LEU A 96 10.32 15.27 10.35
CA LEU A 96 10.98 15.14 11.66
C LEU A 96 12.23 16.00 11.77
N LEU A 97 12.94 16.22 10.67
CA LEU A 97 14.11 17.09 10.64
C LEU A 97 13.68 18.53 10.86
N GLY A 98 12.61 18.97 10.17
CA GLY A 98 11.98 20.25 10.42
C GLY A 98 11.50 20.43 11.87
N GLN A 99 10.89 19.39 12.46
CA GLN A 99 10.48 19.44 13.88
C GLN A 99 11.68 19.52 14.84
N SER A 100 12.75 18.80 14.54
CA SER A 100 13.96 18.83 15.36
C SER A 100 14.63 20.20 15.27
N TYR A 101 14.65 20.82 14.08
CA TYR A 101 15.10 22.20 13.91
C TYR A 101 14.23 23.22 14.63
N LEU A 102 12.90 23.06 14.64
CA LEU A 102 12.00 23.89 15.47
C LEU A 102 12.37 23.83 16.95
N LYS A 103 12.65 22.63 17.47
CA LYS A 103 13.01 22.42 18.88
C LYS A 103 14.38 22.96 19.25
N LEU A 104 15.27 23.07 18.26
CA LEU A 104 16.58 23.70 18.37
C LEU A 104 16.57 25.19 18.02
N GLU A 105 15.39 25.78 17.78
CA GLU A 105 15.21 27.18 17.38
C GLU A 105 15.88 27.57 16.05
N PHE A 106 16.20 26.57 15.23
CA PHE A 106 16.75 26.70 13.89
C PHE A 106 15.62 26.87 12.87
N TYR A 107 14.84 27.94 13.01
CA TYR A 107 13.59 28.15 12.28
C TYR A 107 13.77 28.20 10.75
N ASP A 108 14.86 28.79 10.26
CA ASP A 108 15.13 28.88 8.82
C ASP A 108 15.37 27.51 8.19
N PHE A 109 16.11 26.64 8.88
CA PHE A 109 16.31 25.27 8.44
C PHE A 109 15.00 24.49 8.51
N ALA A 110 14.19 24.68 9.57
CA ALA A 110 12.88 24.04 9.66
C ALA A 110 11.96 24.40 8.47
N VAL A 111 11.92 25.68 8.08
CA VAL A 111 11.15 26.13 6.91
C VAL A 111 11.62 25.47 5.63
N GLN A 112 12.93 25.33 5.42
CA GLN A 112 13.49 24.68 4.23
C GLN A 112 13.03 23.22 4.12
N GLU A 113 13.07 22.46 5.22
CA GLU A 113 12.63 21.06 5.24
C GLU A 113 11.14 20.92 4.94
N TYR A 114 10.30 21.80 5.49
CA TYR A 114 8.87 21.79 5.20
C TYR A 114 8.57 22.21 3.76
N ASP A 115 9.30 23.18 3.21
CA ASP A 115 9.16 23.61 1.82
C ASP A 115 9.51 22.52 0.81
N TYR A 116 10.47 21.66 1.14
CA TYR A 116 10.78 20.49 0.32
C TYR A 116 9.54 19.59 0.14
N ILE A 117 8.86 19.23 1.24
CA ILE A 117 7.65 18.39 1.20
C ILE A 117 6.51 19.08 0.43
N ILE A 118 6.29 20.37 0.69
CA ILE A 118 5.24 21.17 0.02
C ILE A 118 5.47 21.23 -1.49
N ARG A 119 6.72 21.36 -1.95
CA ARG A 119 7.06 21.38 -3.39
C ARG A 119 6.93 20.00 -4.02
N LYS A 120 7.26 18.93 -3.29
CA LYS A 120 7.12 17.54 -3.76
C LYS A 120 5.66 17.17 -4.01
N TYR A 121 4.72 17.80 -3.30
CA TYR A 121 3.28 17.51 -3.36
C TYR A 121 2.43 18.77 -3.61
N PRO A 122 2.34 19.28 -4.86
CA PRO A 122 1.47 20.40 -5.20
C PRO A 122 -0.03 20.01 -5.11
N GLU A 123 -0.89 20.97 -4.75
CA GLU A 123 -2.34 20.75 -4.71
C GLU A 123 -2.92 20.52 -6.12
N GLY A 124 -3.96 19.67 -6.25
CA GLY A 124 -4.86 19.73 -7.41
C GLY A 124 -5.28 18.45 -8.13
N ASN A 125 -5.07 17.24 -7.63
CA ASN A 125 -5.59 16.03 -8.31
C ASN A 125 -6.82 15.48 -7.57
N ASN A 126 -8.04 15.78 -8.04
CA ASN A 126 -9.25 15.18 -7.48
C ASN A 126 -9.46 13.77 -8.04
N VAL A 127 -8.85 12.78 -7.36
CA VAL A 127 -8.93 11.37 -7.74
C VAL A 127 -10.18 10.69 -7.19
N ALA A 128 -10.82 11.27 -6.16
CA ALA A 128 -12.09 10.77 -5.62
C ALA A 128 -13.20 10.79 -6.70
N ASP A 129 -13.28 11.88 -7.46
CA ASP A 129 -14.23 11.99 -8.59
C ASP A 129 -13.99 10.91 -9.65
N ARG A 130 -12.72 10.58 -9.92
CA ARG A 130 -12.34 9.56 -10.91
C ARG A 130 -12.76 8.15 -10.47
N VAL A 131 -12.70 7.82 -9.18
CA VAL A 131 -13.19 6.52 -8.66
C VAL A 131 -14.70 6.43 -8.74
N ALA A 132 -15.41 7.49 -8.34
CA ALA A 132 -16.87 7.52 -8.40
C ALA A 132 -17.39 7.24 -9.81
N LEU A 133 -16.74 7.80 -10.84
CA LEU A 133 -17.04 7.54 -12.25
C LEU A 133 -16.84 6.07 -12.65
N VAL A 134 -15.76 5.42 -12.20
CA VAL A 134 -15.48 4.02 -12.57
C VAL A 134 -16.38 3.03 -11.81
N GLU A 135 -16.70 3.30 -10.54
CA GLU A 135 -17.63 2.49 -9.74
C GLU A 135 -19.05 2.50 -10.34
N LEU A 136 -19.47 3.63 -10.91
CA LEU A 136 -20.74 3.74 -11.61
C LEU A 136 -20.78 2.82 -12.83
N GLY A 137 -19.69 2.76 -13.62
CA GLY A 137 -19.55 1.84 -14.75
C GLY A 137 -19.55 0.35 -14.36
N LEU A 138 -18.89 -0.03 -13.26
CA LEU A 138 -18.92 -1.41 -12.74
C LEU A 138 -20.32 -1.86 -12.35
N ARG A 139 -21.11 -0.96 -11.76
CA ARG A 139 -22.49 -1.24 -11.38
C ARG A 139 -23.37 -1.52 -12.60
N GLU A 140 -23.10 -0.85 -13.72
CA GLU A 140 -23.78 -1.13 -14.98
C GLU A 140 -23.39 -2.48 -15.56
N GLN A 141 -22.09 -2.79 -15.61
CA GLN A 141 -21.59 -4.10 -16.08
C GLN A 141 -22.12 -5.27 -15.25
N GLN A 142 -22.19 -5.11 -13.93
CA GLN A 142 -22.69 -6.16 -13.05
C GLN A 142 -24.20 -6.42 -13.25
N LYS A 143 -24.99 -5.38 -13.54
CA LYS A 143 -26.40 -5.56 -13.90
C LYS A 143 -26.55 -6.34 -15.21
N ALA A 144 -25.72 -6.07 -16.21
CA ALA A 144 -25.76 -6.76 -17.49
C ALA A 144 -25.43 -8.26 -17.32
N LEU A 145 -24.40 -8.58 -16.53
CA LEU A 145 -24.04 -9.97 -16.22
C LEU A 145 -25.18 -10.73 -15.51
N GLU A 146 -25.88 -10.10 -14.58
CA GLU A 146 -27.04 -10.71 -13.91
C GLU A 146 -28.19 -10.96 -14.90
N GLN A 147 -28.41 -10.08 -15.87
CA GLN A 147 -29.41 -10.30 -16.93
C GLN A 147 -29.04 -11.49 -17.82
N LEU A 148 -27.76 -11.62 -18.20
CA LEU A 148 -27.25 -12.76 -18.96
C LEU A 148 -27.43 -14.09 -18.21
N LYS A 149 -27.15 -14.13 -16.90
CA LYS A 149 -27.40 -15.32 -16.06
C LYS A 149 -28.87 -15.74 -16.05
N VAL A 150 -29.79 -14.77 -15.95
CA VAL A 150 -31.23 -15.05 -16.00
C VAL A 150 -31.61 -15.66 -17.36
N GLN A 151 -31.07 -15.15 -18.46
CA GLN A 151 -31.29 -15.72 -19.79
C GLN A 151 -30.79 -17.17 -19.89
N LEU A 152 -29.63 -17.48 -19.30
CA LEU A 152 -29.08 -18.83 -19.26
C LEU A 152 -30.03 -19.79 -18.52
N LEU A 153 -30.50 -19.41 -17.32
CA LEU A 153 -31.44 -20.21 -16.53
C LEU A 153 -32.75 -20.49 -17.29
N VAL A 154 -33.25 -19.49 -18.04
CA VAL A 154 -34.43 -19.66 -18.89
C VAL A 154 -34.16 -20.65 -20.03
N LEU A 155 -32.99 -20.58 -20.68
CA LEU A 155 -32.59 -21.54 -21.72
C LEU A 155 -32.47 -22.96 -21.16
N GLU A 156 -31.85 -23.12 -19.98
CA GLU A 156 -31.76 -24.41 -19.28
C GLU A 156 -33.15 -25.01 -18.99
N SER A 157 -34.09 -24.19 -18.48
CA SER A 157 -35.47 -24.63 -18.23
C SER A 157 -36.15 -25.11 -19.52
N LYS A 158 -36.05 -24.35 -20.62
CA LYS A 158 -36.63 -24.73 -21.92
C LYS A 158 -36.03 -26.05 -22.44
N LEU A 159 -34.73 -26.25 -22.22
CA LEU A 159 -34.03 -27.46 -22.65
C LEU A 159 -34.51 -28.68 -21.83
N ILE A 160 -34.68 -28.53 -20.51
CA ILE A 160 -35.24 -29.58 -19.64
C ILE A 160 -36.68 -29.95 -20.04
N ASP A 161 -37.53 -28.96 -20.33
CA ASP A 161 -38.91 -29.18 -20.76
C ASP A 161 -38.98 -29.93 -22.11
N SER A 162 -38.05 -29.64 -23.03
CA SER A 162 -37.95 -30.36 -24.30
C SER A 162 -37.52 -31.82 -24.16
N ILE A 163 -36.64 -32.14 -23.19
CA ILE A 163 -36.17 -33.52 -22.92
C ILE A 163 -37.30 -34.38 -22.35
N ARG A 164 -38.20 -33.79 -21.56
CA ARG A 164 -39.31 -34.51 -20.91
C ARG A 164 -40.41 -34.97 -21.87
N LEU A 165 -40.43 -34.50 -23.12
CA LEU A 165 -41.47 -34.83 -24.09
C LEU A 165 -41.28 -36.20 -24.76
N ASP A 166 -40.08 -36.80 -24.74
CA ASP A 166 -39.80 -38.04 -25.49
C ASP A 166 -39.40 -39.21 -24.56
N GLY A 167 -40.40 -40.00 -24.15
CA GLY A 167 -40.20 -41.27 -23.46
C GLY A 167 -39.84 -42.47 -24.37
N ALA A 168 -39.85 -42.34 -25.70
CA ALA A 168 -39.47 -43.41 -26.62
C ALA A 168 -39.30 -42.93 -28.07
N GLY A 169 -38.12 -43.16 -28.67
CA GLY A 169 -37.91 -43.23 -30.12
C GLY A 169 -37.79 -41.89 -30.88
N GLN A 170 -36.75 -41.79 -31.72
CA GLN A 170 -36.43 -40.75 -32.71
C GLN A 170 -37.18 -39.39 -32.61
N VAL A 171 -36.41 -38.36 -32.21
CA VAL A 171 -36.81 -36.95 -32.14
C VAL A 171 -37.33 -36.47 -33.51
N PRO A 172 -38.56 -35.91 -33.59
CA PRO A 172 -39.07 -35.31 -34.82
C PRO A 172 -38.19 -34.17 -35.32
N LYS A 173 -38.03 -34.03 -36.65
CA LYS A 173 -37.14 -33.03 -37.27
C LYS A 173 -37.36 -31.59 -36.79
N TYR A 174 -38.61 -31.20 -36.55
CA TYR A 174 -38.93 -29.86 -36.03
C TYR A 174 -38.42 -29.61 -34.60
N ILE A 175 -38.35 -30.66 -33.77
CA ILE A 175 -37.75 -30.58 -32.43
C ILE A 175 -36.23 -30.52 -32.55
N GLN A 176 -35.65 -31.23 -33.52
CA GLN A 176 -34.23 -31.21 -33.82
C GLN A 176 -33.76 -29.81 -34.27
N ASP A 177 -34.48 -29.20 -35.20
CA ASP A 177 -34.24 -27.82 -35.64
C ASP A 177 -34.38 -26.83 -34.45
N HIS A 178 -35.37 -27.04 -33.58
CA HIS A 178 -35.56 -26.22 -32.38
C HIS A 178 -34.41 -26.38 -31.37
N TYR A 179 -33.87 -27.60 -31.23
CA TYR A 179 -32.72 -27.92 -30.41
C TYR A 179 -31.45 -27.21 -30.90
N ASP A 180 -31.19 -27.24 -32.21
CA ASP A 180 -30.03 -26.59 -32.82
C ASP A 180 -30.08 -25.07 -32.63
N HIS A 181 -31.26 -24.47 -32.75
CA HIS A 181 -31.46 -23.04 -32.47
C HIS A 181 -31.23 -22.68 -30.99
N LEU A 182 -31.68 -23.52 -30.06
CA LEU A 182 -31.45 -23.35 -28.62
C LEU A 182 -29.97 -23.53 -28.26
N ALA A 183 -29.31 -24.55 -28.80
CA ALA A 183 -27.89 -24.81 -28.60
C ALA A 183 -27.05 -23.62 -29.09
N LYS A 184 -27.34 -23.10 -30.29
CA LYS A 184 -26.68 -21.92 -30.83
C LYS A 184 -26.90 -20.68 -29.94
N SER A 185 -28.13 -20.46 -29.49
CA SER A 185 -28.45 -19.32 -28.61
C SER A 185 -27.73 -19.40 -27.27
N ARG A 186 -27.55 -20.61 -26.71
CA ARG A 186 -26.76 -20.84 -25.50
C ARG A 186 -25.28 -20.54 -25.75
N ASP A 187 -24.72 -21.03 -26.86
CA ASP A 187 -23.31 -20.84 -27.18
C ASP A 187 -22.99 -19.35 -27.38
N ASP A 188 -23.85 -18.62 -28.11
CA ASP A 188 -23.75 -17.15 -28.28
C ASP A 188 -23.82 -16.41 -26.92
N LEU A 189 -24.65 -16.89 -25.99
CA LEU A 189 -24.79 -16.34 -24.64
C LEU A 189 -23.53 -16.58 -23.79
N VAL A 190 -22.96 -17.78 -23.85
CA VAL A 190 -21.72 -18.14 -23.15
C VAL A 190 -20.57 -17.28 -23.64
N ASP A 191 -20.43 -17.10 -24.96
CA ASP A 191 -19.41 -16.22 -25.54
C ASP A 191 -19.57 -14.76 -25.06
N SER A 192 -20.81 -14.28 -24.99
CA SER A 192 -21.13 -12.94 -24.48
C SER A 192 -20.77 -12.80 -22.99
N MET A 193 -21.07 -13.81 -22.17
CA MET A 193 -20.70 -13.83 -20.75
C MET A 193 -19.19 -13.83 -20.53
N LEU A 194 -18.44 -14.59 -21.33
CA LEU A 194 -16.98 -14.62 -21.26
C LEU A 194 -16.35 -13.27 -21.65
N ALA A 195 -16.89 -12.61 -22.68
CA ALA A 195 -16.45 -11.29 -23.09
C ALA A 195 -16.73 -10.23 -22.01
N GLU A 196 -17.93 -10.22 -21.43
CA GLU A 196 -18.32 -9.26 -20.40
C GLU A 196 -17.55 -9.47 -19.09
N ARG A 197 -17.29 -10.73 -18.72
CA ARG A 197 -16.41 -11.05 -17.59
C ARG A 197 -15.01 -10.48 -17.78
N ARG A 198 -14.43 -10.59 -18.98
CA ARG A 198 -13.11 -10.03 -19.28
C ARG A 198 -13.08 -8.51 -19.10
N ILE A 199 -14.11 -7.82 -19.59
CA ILE A 199 -14.24 -6.35 -19.42
C ILE A 199 -14.37 -6.02 -17.92
N PHE A 200 -15.17 -6.76 -17.16
CA PHE A 200 -15.32 -6.56 -15.73
C PHE A 200 -14.00 -6.72 -14.96
N GLU A 201 -13.20 -7.74 -15.30
CA GLU A 201 -11.88 -7.98 -14.73
C GLU A 201 -10.93 -6.80 -15.04
N GLU A 202 -10.89 -6.30 -16.27
CA GLU A 202 -10.08 -5.14 -16.67
C GLU A 202 -10.49 -3.86 -15.93
N VAL A 203 -11.79 -3.59 -15.78
CA VAL A 203 -12.28 -2.40 -15.06
C VAL A 203 -11.98 -2.51 -13.57
N SER A 204 -12.15 -3.69 -12.97
CA SER A 204 -11.84 -3.94 -11.56
C SER A 204 -10.36 -3.71 -11.24
N GLN A 205 -9.45 -4.14 -12.13
CA GLN A 205 -8.02 -3.84 -11.99
C GLN A 205 -7.73 -2.34 -12.04
N LYS A 206 -8.38 -1.60 -12.96
CA LYS A 206 -8.26 -0.13 -13.03
C LYS A 206 -8.75 0.54 -11.74
N VAL A 207 -9.86 0.08 -11.16
CA VAL A 207 -10.36 0.61 -9.87
C VAL A 207 -9.34 0.39 -8.77
N GLU A 208 -8.77 -0.82 -8.68
CA GLU A 208 -7.79 -1.12 -7.64
C GLU A 208 -6.53 -0.25 -7.77
N GLN A 209 -6.09 -0.01 -9.02
CA GLN A 209 -5.00 0.90 -9.30
C GLN A 209 -5.32 2.34 -8.87
N VAL A 210 -6.51 2.85 -9.20
CA VAL A 210 -6.92 4.21 -8.81
C VAL A 210 -7.09 4.32 -7.29
N ARG A 211 -7.61 3.28 -6.61
CA ARG A 211 -7.69 3.23 -5.14
C ARG A 211 -6.31 3.27 -4.50
N SER A 212 -5.37 2.48 -5.02
CA SER A 212 -3.97 2.52 -4.57
C SER A 212 -3.36 3.91 -4.76
N ASP A 213 -3.62 4.55 -5.90
CA ASP A 213 -3.19 5.92 -6.16
C ASP A 213 -3.83 6.92 -5.18
N ILE A 214 -5.11 6.77 -4.83
CA ILE A 214 -5.78 7.58 -3.79
C ILE A 214 -5.10 7.42 -2.45
N THR A 215 -4.91 6.19 -1.97
CA THR A 215 -4.27 5.96 -0.67
C THR A 215 -2.87 6.57 -0.63
N ARG A 216 -2.11 6.43 -1.73
CA ARG A 216 -0.80 7.07 -1.87
C ARG A 216 -0.91 8.59 -1.84
N MET A 217 -1.92 9.15 -2.52
CA MET A 217 -2.16 10.59 -2.55
C MET A 217 -2.66 11.16 -1.23
N GLU A 218 -3.51 10.46 -0.49
CA GLU A 218 -3.98 10.85 0.84
C GLU A 218 -2.81 10.89 1.82
N SER A 219 -1.97 9.85 1.81
CA SER A 219 -0.70 9.85 2.57
C SER A 219 0.17 11.07 2.23
N ARG A 220 0.32 11.38 0.93
CA ARG A 220 1.07 12.56 0.46
C ARG A 220 0.42 13.89 0.86
N ARG A 221 -0.92 13.95 0.85
CA ARG A 221 -1.69 15.12 1.31
C ARG A 221 -1.51 15.33 2.81
N HIS A 222 -1.47 14.27 3.60
CA HIS A 222 -1.15 14.36 5.03
C HIS A 222 0.25 14.95 5.22
N TRP A 223 1.27 14.45 4.51
CA TRP A 223 2.62 15.02 4.60
C TRP A 223 2.66 16.50 4.21
N ARG A 224 1.98 16.89 3.14
CA ARG A 224 1.83 18.30 2.75
C ARG A 224 1.20 19.13 3.87
N ALA A 225 0.04 18.72 4.39
CA ALA A 225 -0.67 19.46 5.42
C ALA A 225 0.15 19.60 6.71
N TYR A 226 0.84 18.53 7.11
CA TYR A 226 1.77 18.56 8.24
C TYR A 226 2.93 19.53 8.00
N ALA A 227 3.50 19.55 6.80
CA ALA A 227 4.58 20.47 6.44
C ALA A 227 4.10 21.93 6.38
N GLU A 228 2.92 22.22 5.82
CA GLU A 228 2.34 23.57 5.83
C GLU A 228 2.12 24.09 7.26
N TYR A 229 1.58 23.24 8.13
CA TYR A 229 1.42 23.55 9.55
C TYR A 229 2.79 23.80 10.23
N GLY A 230 3.76 22.91 10.01
CA GLY A 230 5.12 23.04 10.54
C GLY A 230 5.81 24.33 10.09
N LYS A 231 5.69 24.67 8.79
CA LYS A 231 6.23 25.90 8.20
C LYS A 231 5.60 27.14 8.83
N ALA A 232 4.27 27.17 8.93
CA ALA A 232 3.55 28.29 9.55
C ALA A 232 4.01 28.49 11.01
N ARG A 233 4.17 27.39 11.76
CA ARG A 233 4.69 27.42 13.14
C ARG A 233 6.12 27.95 13.21
N ALA A 234 7.01 27.52 12.32
CA ALA A 234 8.40 27.98 12.27
C ALA A 234 8.49 29.49 11.99
N LEU A 235 7.72 29.99 11.03
CA LEU A 235 7.64 31.41 10.71
C LEU A 235 7.09 32.23 11.87
N PHE A 236 6.06 31.72 12.56
CA PHE A 236 5.48 32.37 13.73
C PHE A 236 6.50 32.49 14.88
N LEU A 237 7.19 31.40 15.23
CA LEU A 237 8.21 31.40 16.29
C LEU A 237 9.40 32.29 15.95
N LYS A 238 9.82 32.32 14.68
CA LYS A 238 10.88 33.22 14.20
C LYS A 238 10.56 34.70 14.41
N GLY A 239 9.28 35.07 14.33
CA GLY A 239 8.82 36.46 14.47
C GLY A 239 8.60 36.93 15.91
N MET A 240 8.77 36.07 16.92
CA MET A 240 8.56 36.46 18.32
C MET A 240 9.75 37.27 18.87
N PRO A 241 9.50 38.30 19.71
CA PRO A 241 10.56 38.95 20.48
C PRO A 241 11.16 37.94 21.49
N ARG A 242 12.49 37.98 21.64
CA ARG A 242 13.26 37.14 22.57
C ARG A 242 13.20 37.67 24.01
#